data_AF-A0A1I4TUT0-F1
#
_entry.id   AF-A0A1I4TUT0-F1
#
_cell.length_a   1.000
_cell.length_b   1.000
_cell.length_c   1.000
_cell.angle_alpha   90.00
_cell.angle_beta   90.00
_cell.angle_gamma   90.00
#
_symmetry.space_group_name_H-M   'P 1'
#
loop_
_entity.id
_entity.type
_entity.pdbx_description
1 polymer ?
#
loop_
_entity_poly.entity_id
_entity_poly.type
_entity_poly.pdbx_seq_one_letter_code
_entity_poly.pdbx_strand_id
1 'polypeptide(L)'
;MQQDTLIIGCNGSVAAIRTNDGQEVWRTKLRQGILGGSYGSDVSVLIEGDKIFAGCSGRIYALDATDGRIIWSNDLSGLGFNEVALARPGTSVQFITREETRTQNT
;
A
#
# COMPACT_ATOMS: atom_id res chain seq x y z
N MET A 1 -6.12 2.68 17.12
CA MET A 1 -6.97 2.73 15.91
C MET A 1 -8.41 2.82 16.35
N GLN A 2 -9.18 3.77 15.82
CA GLN A 2 -10.64 3.70 15.97
C GLN A 2 -11.10 2.49 15.16
N GLN A 3 -11.84 1.56 15.77
CA GLN A 3 -12.28 0.29 15.16
C GLN A 3 -13.15 0.46 13.90
N ASP A 4 -13.52 1.70 13.57
CA ASP A 4 -14.41 2.08 12.47
C ASP A 4 -13.67 2.69 11.27
N THR A 5 -12.47 2.23 10.95
CA THR A 5 -11.68 2.77 9.83
C THR A 5 -11.18 1.68 8.89
N LEU A 6 -11.44 1.86 7.60
CA LEU A 6 -10.89 1.09 6.48
C LEU A 6 -9.60 1.76 6.00
N ILE A 7 -8.52 0.99 5.88
CA ILE A 7 -7.25 1.47 5.32
C ILE A 7 -7.17 1.10 3.84
N ILE A 8 -6.91 2.11 3.00
CA ILE A 8 -6.82 1.98 1.55
C ILE A 8 -5.43 2.37 1.09
N GLY A 9 -4.82 1.53 0.25
CA GLY A 9 -3.66 1.89 -0.57
C GLY A 9 -4.10 2.14 -2.01
N CYS A 10 -3.88 3.34 -2.54
CA CYS A 10 -4.24 3.67 -3.93
C CYS A 10 -3.46 4.88 -4.46
N ASN A 11 -3.00 4.80 -5.70
CA ASN A 11 -2.30 5.85 -6.44
C ASN A 11 -1.15 6.49 -5.63
N GLY A 12 -0.28 5.63 -5.09
CA GLY A 12 0.85 6.07 -4.26
C GLY A 12 0.44 6.80 -2.98
N SER A 13 -0.77 6.56 -2.47
CA SER A 13 -1.28 7.14 -1.23
C SER A 13 -1.85 6.06 -0.32
N VAL A 14 -1.80 6.31 0.98
CA VAL A 14 -2.54 5.56 1.98
C VAL A 14 -3.60 6.49 2.56
N ALA A 15 -4.83 6.00 2.71
CA ALA A 15 -5.92 6.75 3.32
C ALA A 15 -6.66 5.90 4.36
N ALA A 16 -7.20 6.59 5.35
CA ALA A 16 -8.15 6.05 6.31
C ALA A 16 -9.54 6.57 5.97
N ILE A 17 -10.48 5.66 5.79
CA ILE A 17 -11.87 5.96 5.48
C ILE A 17 -12.75 5.44 6.61
N ARG A 18 -13.65 6.27 7.14
CA ARG A 18 -14.61 5.85 8.17
C ARG A 18 -15.58 4.83 7.58
N THR A 19 -15.76 3.70 8.26
CA THR A 19 -16.55 2.57 7.73
C THR A 19 -18.05 2.83 7.71
N ASN A 20 -18.55 3.72 8.57
CA ASN A 20 -19.99 3.97 8.72
C ASN A 20 -20.56 4.92 7.65
N ASP A 21 -19.76 5.83 7.09
CA ASP A 21 -20.23 6.88 6.18
C ASP A 21 -19.27 7.18 5.01
N GLY A 22 -18.12 6.52 4.95
CA GLY A 22 -17.18 6.67 3.84
C GLY A 22 -16.36 7.97 3.88
N GLN A 23 -16.43 8.76 4.96
CA GLN A 23 -15.63 9.99 5.04
C GLN A 23 -14.15 9.69 5.24
N GLU A 24 -13.30 10.45 4.55
CA GLU A 24 -11.86 10.41 4.77
C GLU A 24 -11.50 10.99 6.14
N VAL A 25 -10.76 10.21 6.94
CA VAL A 25 -10.22 10.62 8.24
C VAL A 25 -8.85 11.27 8.04
N TRP A 26 -7.99 10.62 7.27
CA TRP A 26 -6.68 11.13 6.91
C TRP A 26 -6.20 10.52 5.60
N ARG A 27 -5.21 11.18 4.97
CA ARG A 27 -4.53 10.70 3.78
C ARG A 27 -3.06 11.10 3.80
N THR A 28 -2.21 10.16 3.41
CA THR A 28 -0.77 10.33 3.31
C THR A 28 -0.31 9.97 1.92
N LYS A 29 0.32 10.93 1.23
CA LYS A 29 1.00 10.68 -0.05
C LYS A 29 2.35 10.02 0.22
N LEU A 30 2.58 8.86 -0.39
CA LEU A 30 3.87 8.19 -0.39
C LEU A 30 4.74 8.78 -1.50
N ARG A 31 6.06 8.77 -1.32
CA ARG A 31 6.97 9.35 -2.30
C ARG A 31 6.95 8.48 -3.57
N GLN A 32 6.60 9.08 -4.69
CA GLN A 32 6.70 8.45 -6.01
C GLN A 32 8.18 8.33 -6.44
N GLY A 33 8.49 7.30 -7.23
CA GLY A 33 9.86 7.03 -7.69
C GLY A 33 10.52 8.21 -8.40
N ILE A 34 11.85 8.29 -8.32
CA ILE A 34 12.69 9.40 -8.83
C ILE A 34 12.57 9.58 -10.36
N LEU A 35 12.13 8.55 -11.09
CA LEU A 35 12.12 8.53 -12.55
C LEU A 35 10.85 9.13 -13.20
N GLY A 36 9.94 9.74 -12.43
CA GLY A 36 8.79 10.47 -12.99
C GLY A 36 7.79 9.64 -13.81
N GLY A 37 8.01 8.33 -13.95
CA GLY A 37 7.05 7.40 -14.54
C GLY A 37 6.09 6.88 -13.48
N SER A 38 4.81 6.78 -13.84
CA SER A 38 3.69 6.23 -13.06
C SER A 38 3.83 4.75 -12.67
N TYR A 39 5.04 4.26 -12.42
CA TYR A 39 5.37 2.86 -12.09
C TYR A 39 5.06 2.48 -10.63
N GLY A 40 4.12 3.15 -9.98
CA GLY A 40 3.70 2.78 -8.63
C GLY A 40 2.46 3.54 -8.21
N SER A 41 1.35 3.17 -8.83
CA SER A 41 0.02 3.48 -8.35
C SER A 41 -0.41 2.47 -7.28
N ASP A 42 0.10 1.25 -7.39
CA ASP A 42 -0.28 0.15 -6.52
C ASP A 42 0.41 0.29 -5.17
N VAL A 43 -0.41 0.20 -4.12
CA VAL A 43 0.04 0.30 -2.74
C VAL A 43 -0.47 -0.92 -2.01
N SER A 44 0.43 -1.79 -1.59
CA SER A 44 0.11 -2.87 -0.65
C SER A 44 0.05 -2.29 0.76
N VAL A 45 -0.94 -2.70 1.55
CA VAL A 45 -1.09 -2.26 2.95
C VAL A 45 -1.20 -3.47 3.88
N LEU A 46 -0.48 -3.44 4.99
CA LEU A 46 -0.52 -4.43 6.05
C LEU A 46 -0.63 -3.71 7.39
N ILE A 47 -1.69 -3.99 8.15
CA ILE A 47 -1.91 -3.38 9.46
C ILE A 47 -1.34 -4.28 10.55
N GLU A 48 -0.64 -3.72 11.54
CA GLU A 48 -0.19 -4.42 12.74
C GLU A 48 -0.20 -3.47 13.95
N GLY A 49 -1.02 -3.79 14.96
CA GLY A 49 -1.12 -2.97 16.17
C GLY A 49 -1.53 -1.54 15.86
N ASP A 50 -0.64 -0.58 16.12
CA ASP A 50 -0.80 0.86 15.88
C ASP A 50 -0.11 1.33 14.58
N LYS A 51 0.36 0.40 13.73
CA LYS A 51 1.12 0.71 12.52
C LYS A 51 0.45 0.18 11.26
N ILE A 52 0.67 0.93 10.18
CA ILE A 52 0.33 0.53 8.82
C ILE A 52 1.63 0.45 8.04
N PHE A 53 1.96 -0.73 7.54
CA PHE A 53 3.06 -0.91 6.61
C PHE A 53 2.53 -0.78 5.19
N ALA A 54 3.14 0.11 4.41
CA ALA A 54 2.75 0.37 3.04
C ALA A 54 3.93 0.15 2.09
N GLY A 55 3.72 -0.67 1.07
CA GLY A 55 4.68 -0.89 -0.01
C GLY A 55 4.28 -0.10 -1.26
N CYS A 56 5.21 0.67 -1.82
CA CYS A 56 4.94 1.49 -3.01
C CYS A 56 6.24 1.81 -3.76
N SER A 57 6.27 1.56 -5.08
CA SER A 57 7.40 1.88 -5.97
C SER A 57 8.78 1.40 -5.46
N GLY A 58 8.87 0.15 -5.00
CA GLY A 58 10.11 -0.37 -4.41
C GLY A 58 10.53 0.30 -3.11
N ARG A 59 9.59 0.85 -2.32
CA ARG A 59 9.85 1.42 -1.00
C ARG A 59 8.85 0.86 0.01
N ILE A 60 9.27 0.77 1.27
CA ILE A 60 8.39 0.49 2.40
C ILE A 60 8.29 1.70 3.30
N TYR A 61 7.09 1.94 3.80
CA TYR A 61 6.79 2.96 4.79
C TYR A 61 6.10 2.31 5.98
N ALA A 62 6.38 2.78 7.19
CA ALA A 62 5.52 2.57 8.33
C ALA A 62 4.84 3.88 8.69
N LEU A 63 3.52 3.84 8.78
CA LEU A 63 2.68 4.95 9.15
C LEU A 63 2.06 4.68 10.52
N ASP A 64 1.88 5.72 11.30
CA ASP A 64 1.03 5.68 12.49
C ASP A 64 -0.43 5.53 12.04
N ALA A 65 -1.13 4.53 12.59
CA ALA A 65 -2.48 4.23 12.17
C ALA A 65 -3.53 5.26 12.63
N THR A 66 -3.18 6.15 13.57
CA THR A 66 -4.08 7.16 14.13
C THR A 66 -4.19 8.40 13.25
N ASP A 67 -3.06 8.88 12.72
CA ASP A 67 -2.98 10.14 11.96
C ASP A 67 -2.38 9.98 10.55
N GLY A 68 -1.93 8.77 10.19
CA GLY A 68 -1.32 8.49 8.90
C GLY A 68 0.11 9.00 8.76
N ARG A 69 0.73 9.56 9.81
CA ARG A 69 2.07 10.14 9.74
C ARG A 69 3.11 9.05 9.48
N ILE A 70 4.03 9.29 8.56
CA ILE A 70 5.17 8.41 8.30
C ILE A 70 6.08 8.41 9.55
N ILE A 71 6.25 7.24 10.15
CA ILE A 71 7.17 7.00 11.27
C ILE A 71 8.57 6.74 10.73
N TRP A 72 8.68 5.88 9.72
CA TRP A 72 9.95 5.57 9.04
C TRP A 72 9.71 5.10 7.61
N SER A 73 10.77 5.12 6.80
CA SER A 73 10.78 4.57 5.44
C SER A 73 12.06 3.79 5.13
N ASN A 74 11.98 2.85 4.21
CA ASN A 74 13.11 2.09 3.67
C ASN A 74 13.02 2.07 2.14
N ASP A 75 14.13 2.41 1.48
CA ASP A 75 14.21 2.55 0.02
C ASP A 75 14.39 1.22 -0.73
N LEU A 76 14.52 0.09 -0.02
CA LEU A 76 14.78 -1.24 -0.57
C LEU A 76 15.89 -1.24 -1.64
N SER A 77 16.96 -0.49 -1.39
CA SER A 77 18.03 -0.24 -2.34
C SER A 77 18.56 -1.53 -2.97
N GLY A 78 18.54 -1.59 -4.30
CA GLY A 78 18.99 -2.76 -5.08
C GLY A 78 17.90 -3.78 -5.41
N LEU A 79 16.68 -3.64 -4.90
CA LEU A 79 15.56 -4.56 -5.21
C LEU A 79 14.65 -4.09 -6.37
N GLY A 80 14.92 -2.91 -6.94
CA GLY A 80 14.15 -2.34 -8.05
C GLY A 80 12.93 -1.52 -7.59
N PHE A 81 12.04 -1.19 -8.53
CA PHE A 81 10.90 -0.30 -8.31
C PHE A 81 9.53 -0.99 -8.47
N ASN A 82 9.52 -2.32 -8.50
CA ASN A 82 8.32 -3.11 -8.72
C ASN A 82 7.39 -3.08 -7.48
N GLU A 83 6.26 -3.76 -7.62
CA GLU A 83 5.32 -4.03 -6.54
C GLU A 83 6.01 -4.67 -5.34
N VAL A 84 5.57 -4.30 -4.13
CA VAL A 84 6.11 -4.86 -2.90
C VAL A 84 5.07 -5.76 -2.24
N ALA A 85 5.39 -7.06 -2.18
CA ALA A 85 4.65 -8.03 -1.38
C ALA A 85 5.01 -7.88 0.10
N LEU A 86 4.00 -7.92 0.98
CA LEU A 86 4.17 -7.80 2.42
C LEU A 86 3.77 -9.10 3.11
N ALA A 87 4.58 -9.55 4.07
CA ALA A 87 4.24 -10.70 4.91
C ALA A 87 4.76 -10.51 6.33
N ARG A 88 3.99 -11.05 7.28
CA ARG A 88 4.35 -11.25 8.68
C ARG A 88 3.84 -12.62 9.13
N PRO A 89 4.30 -13.18 10.26
CA PRO A 89 3.75 -14.43 10.77
C PRO A 89 2.21 -14.38 10.83
N GLY A 90 1.56 -15.31 10.12
CA GLY A 90 0.10 -15.42 10.07
C GLY A 90 -0.65 -14.42 9.17
N THR A 91 0.02 -13.52 8.44
CA THR A 91 -0.67 -12.60 7.51
C THR A 91 0.23 -12.19 6.36
N SER A 92 -0.26 -12.26 5.12
CA SER A 92 0.40 -11.71 3.94
C SER A 92 -0.57 -10.94 3.06
N VAL A 93 -0.04 -9.97 2.32
CA VAL A 93 -0.75 -9.17 1.32
C VAL A 93 0.12 -9.14 0.07
N GLN A 94 -0.44 -9.65 -1.03
CA GLN A 94 0.20 -9.73 -2.35
C GLN A 94 -0.85 -9.39 -3.39
N PHE A 95 -0.49 -8.67 -4.46
CA PHE A 95 -1.37 -8.59 -5.60
C PHE A 95 -1.26 -9.88 -6.42
N ILE A 96 -2.40 -10.46 -6.76
CA ILE A 96 -2.47 -11.66 -7.62
C ILE A 96 -2.99 -11.20 -8.98
N THR A 97 -2.10 -11.11 -9.96
CA THR A 97 -2.50 -10.85 -11.35
C THR A 97 -2.92 -12.18 -11.98
N ARG A 98 -4.16 -12.25 -12.48
CA ARG A 98 -4.65 -13.42 -13.23
C ARG A 98 -4.42 -13.16 -14.72
N GLU A 99 -3.56 -13.96 -15.35
CA GLU A 99 -3.52 -14.03 -16.82
C GLU A 99 -4.69 -14.86 -17.32
N GLU A 100 -5.62 -14.26 -18.07
CA GLU A 100 -6.59 -15.01 -18.85
C GLU A 100 -6.00 -15.31 -20.22
N THR A 101 -5.54 -16.55 -20.41
CA THR A 101 -5.16 -17.04 -21.74
C THR A 101 -6.41 -17.09 -22.60
N ARG A 102 -6.58 -16.09 -23.48
CA ARG A 102 -7.63 -16.11 -24.51
C ARG A 102 -7.30 -17.20 -25.52
N THR A 103 -7.86 -18.40 -25.37
CA THR A 103 -7.83 -19.42 -26.40
C THR A 103 -8.56 -18.89 -27.63
N GLN A 104 -7.82 -18.51 -28.66
CA GLN A 104 -8.40 -18.27 -29.98
C GLN A 104 -8.78 -19.64 -30.56
N ASN A 105 -10.06 -19.98 -30.52
CA ASN A 105 -10.58 -21.10 -31.31
C ASN A 105 -10.61 -20.67 -32.79
N THR A 106 -9.75 -21.27 -33.60
CA THR A 106 -9.90 -21.39 -35.06
C THR A 106 -10.91 -22.47 -35.41
#